data_AF-A0A915DHK7-F1
#
_entry.id   AF-A0A915DHK7-F1
#
_cell.length_a   1.000
_cell.length_b   1.000
_cell.length_c   1.000
_cell.angle_alpha   90.00
_cell.angle_beta   90.00
_cell.angle_gamma   90.00
#
_symmetry.space_group_name_H-M   'P 1'
#
loop_
_entity.id
_entity.type
_entity.pdbx_description
1 polymer ?
#
loop_
_entity_poly.entity_id
_entity_poly.type
_entity_poly.pdbx_seq_one_letter_code
_entity_poly.pdbx_strand_id
1 'polypeptide(L)'
;MSACPSSYFYVRIFFLRLSNEKRERGLGLKNWYFKHKALLAAYSNYFKTLFFGEFCEKNQDEIKLKDVSAEEFLHLLKTVYPPFDEADVNQNNVESLLRLADFYQVKAVLDRCSQYLKRCAYSEVPLQDKLLYAQNYRLSELLEHSITEYNTVEDVKKLRATGQYALLDKDIKLRIHENFT
;
A
#
# COMPACT_ATOMS: atom_id res chain seq x y z
N MET A 1 -28.37 -6.08 16.32
CA MET A 1 -27.64 -5.36 15.25
C MET A 1 -26.39 -6.16 14.96
N SER A 2 -26.33 -6.72 13.75
CA SER A 2 -25.31 -7.65 13.25
C SER A 2 -23.97 -6.96 13.05
N ALA A 3 -22.92 -7.45 13.72
CA ALA A 3 -21.55 -7.07 13.45
C ALA A 3 -21.07 -7.75 12.15
N CYS A 4 -20.37 -6.99 11.30
CA CYS A 4 -19.77 -7.44 10.04
C CYS A 4 -19.01 -8.76 10.20
N PRO A 5 -19.12 -9.72 9.26
CA PRO A 5 -18.16 -10.81 9.21
C PRO A 5 -16.81 -10.21 8.81
N SER A 6 -15.83 -10.23 9.72
CA SER A 6 -14.43 -10.04 9.35
C SER A 6 -14.09 -11.07 8.28
N SER A 7 -14.02 -10.64 7.03
CA SER A 7 -13.73 -11.50 5.88
C SER A 7 -12.28 -11.93 5.94
N TYR A 8 -12.00 -13.00 6.68
CA TYR A 8 -10.69 -13.61 6.68
C TYR A 8 -10.47 -14.38 5.39
N PHE A 9 -9.27 -14.26 4.82
CA PHE A 9 -8.85 -15.08 3.70
C PHE A 9 -7.51 -15.77 4.03
N TYR A 10 -7.39 -17.03 3.62
CA TYR A 10 -6.22 -17.87 3.87
C TYR A 10 -5.33 -17.89 2.63
N VAL A 11 -4.15 -17.32 2.72
CA VAL A 11 -3.15 -17.50 1.67
C VAL A 11 -2.52 -18.87 1.88
N ARG A 12 -2.88 -19.83 1.02
CA ARG A 12 -2.17 -21.11 0.91
C ARG A 12 -0.84 -20.86 0.21
N ILE A 13 0.24 -21.12 0.93
CA ILE A 13 1.60 -21.02 0.40
C ILE A 13 2.08 -22.43 0.13
N PHE A 14 1.89 -22.88 -1.10
CA PHE A 14 2.37 -24.20 -1.50
C PHE A 14 3.90 -24.18 -1.57
N PHE A 15 4.54 -24.98 -0.70
CA PHE A 15 5.83 -25.59 -1.00
C PHE A 15 5.61 -26.58 -2.15
N LEU A 16 5.92 -26.21 -3.39
CA LEU A 16 6.05 -27.22 -4.44
C LEU A 16 7.50 -27.69 -4.52
N ARG A 17 7.77 -28.74 -3.73
CA ARG A 17 8.33 -29.96 -4.33
C ARG A 17 7.41 -30.32 -5.49
N LEU A 18 7.97 -30.34 -6.70
CA LEU A 18 7.29 -30.73 -7.92
C LEU A 18 6.61 -32.09 -7.73
N SER A 19 5.31 -32.11 -7.55
CA SER A 19 4.50 -33.24 -8.01
C SER A 19 3.13 -32.74 -8.40
N ASN A 20 2.83 -32.93 -9.69
CA ASN A 20 1.49 -33.00 -10.23
C ASN A 20 0.54 -33.63 -9.21
N GLU A 21 -0.55 -32.95 -8.82
CA GLU A 21 -1.89 -33.54 -8.83
C GLU A 21 -3.00 -32.53 -8.47
N LYS A 22 -3.94 -32.43 -9.42
CA LYS A 22 -5.40 -32.19 -9.31
C LYS A 22 -5.94 -30.86 -8.77
N ARG A 23 -6.60 -30.14 -9.71
CA ARG A 23 -7.60 -29.09 -9.49
C ARG A 23 -8.74 -29.64 -8.64
N GLU A 24 -8.86 -29.22 -7.39
CA GLU A 24 -10.10 -29.35 -6.64
C GLU A 24 -11.06 -28.21 -7.03
N ARG A 25 -12.20 -28.61 -7.59
CA ARG A 25 -13.36 -27.76 -7.84
C ARG A 25 -14.20 -27.69 -6.56
N GLY A 26 -14.60 -26.49 -6.18
CA GLY A 26 -15.74 -26.26 -5.30
C GLY A 26 -15.38 -25.96 -3.86
N LEU A 27 -15.32 -24.67 -3.53
CA LEU A 27 -15.79 -24.03 -2.29
C LEU A 27 -15.62 -22.52 -2.50
N GLY A 28 -16.65 -21.73 -2.17
CA GLY A 28 -16.76 -20.28 -2.45
C GLY A 28 -15.80 -19.36 -1.70
N LEU A 29 -14.58 -19.81 -1.44
CA LEU A 29 -13.46 -19.02 -0.93
C LEU A 29 -12.48 -18.88 -2.10
N LYS A 30 -12.22 -17.65 -2.57
CA LYS A 30 -11.21 -17.36 -3.61
C LYS A 30 -9.82 -17.73 -3.09
N ASN A 31 -9.47 -19.02 -3.07
CA ASN A 31 -8.16 -19.50 -2.63
C ASN A 31 -7.07 -19.07 -3.61
N TRP A 32 -6.29 -18.06 -3.24
CA TRP A 32 -5.05 -17.66 -3.90
C TRP A 32 -3.88 -18.51 -3.44
N TYR A 33 -3.12 -19.01 -4.42
CA TYR A 33 -1.98 -19.90 -4.19
C TYR A 33 -0.69 -19.17 -4.54
N PHE A 34 0.13 -18.86 -3.53
CA PHE A 34 1.46 -18.29 -3.75
C PHE A 34 2.51 -19.41 -3.62
N LYS A 35 3.27 -19.66 -4.69
CA LYS A 35 4.20 -20.79 -4.74
C LYS A 35 5.56 -20.51 -4.09
N HIS A 36 5.87 -19.26 -3.75
CA HIS A 36 7.23 -18.87 -3.37
C HIS A 36 7.26 -17.93 -2.15
N LYS A 37 7.38 -18.48 -0.93
CA LYS A 37 7.69 -17.72 0.32
C LYS A 37 8.88 -16.79 0.11
N ALA A 38 9.91 -17.29 -0.58
CA ALA A 38 11.11 -16.53 -0.90
C ALA A 38 10.82 -15.29 -1.75
N LEU A 39 9.88 -15.37 -2.68
CA LEU A 39 9.50 -14.24 -3.52
C LEU A 39 8.77 -13.20 -2.66
N LEU A 40 7.77 -13.62 -1.88
CA LEU A 40 7.06 -12.72 -0.95
C LEU A 40 8.04 -12.01 0.00
N ALA A 41 8.97 -12.77 0.59
CA ALA A 41 10.01 -12.24 1.46
C ALA A 41 11.03 -11.32 0.76
N ALA A 42 11.26 -11.51 -0.54
CA ALA A 42 12.18 -10.66 -1.29
C ALA A 42 11.64 -9.23 -1.46
N TYR A 43 10.31 -9.08 -1.54
CA TYR A 43 9.65 -7.79 -1.76
C TYR A 43 8.96 -7.21 -0.52
N SER A 44 8.79 -8.01 0.54
CA SER A 44 8.13 -7.61 1.79
C SER A 44 8.94 -8.04 3.00
N ASN A 45 9.34 -7.06 3.80
CA ASN A 45 10.05 -7.36 5.06
C ASN A 45 9.10 -8.02 6.09
N TYR A 46 7.81 -7.68 6.08
CA TYR A 46 6.78 -8.37 6.87
C TYR A 46 6.79 -9.88 6.58
N PHE A 47 6.70 -10.27 5.31
CA PHE A 47 6.69 -11.67 4.92
C PHE A 47 8.05 -12.34 5.13
N LYS A 48 9.16 -11.61 4.95
CA LYS A 48 10.50 -12.13 5.29
C LYS A 48 10.58 -12.53 6.75
N THR A 49 10.15 -11.66 7.65
CA THR A 49 10.13 -11.93 9.09
C THR A 49 9.15 -13.05 9.43
N LEU A 50 7.97 -13.09 8.80
CA LEU A 50 6.97 -14.12 9.03
C LEU A 50 7.43 -15.52 8.59
N PHE A 51 8.13 -15.63 7.46
CA PHE A 51 8.56 -16.90 6.88
C PHE A 51 9.92 -17.39 7.33
N PHE A 52 10.85 -16.49 7.63
CA PHE A 52 12.25 -16.81 7.89
C PHE A 52 12.73 -16.31 9.26
N GLY A 53 11.85 -15.70 10.06
CA GLY A 53 12.11 -15.41 11.46
C GLY A 53 11.72 -16.56 12.39
N GLU A 54 11.59 -16.22 13.68
CA GLU A 54 11.30 -17.16 14.77
C GLU A 54 9.79 -17.33 15.05
N PHE A 55 8.93 -16.97 14.09
CA PHE A 55 7.47 -17.07 14.24
C PHE A 55 6.97 -18.50 14.03
N CYS A 56 5.90 -18.88 14.74
CA CYS A 56 5.28 -20.20 14.63
C CYS A 56 4.74 -20.46 13.20
N GLU A 57 4.34 -19.40 12.52
CA GLU A 57 3.83 -19.37 11.15
C GLU A 57 4.87 -19.81 10.11
N LYS A 58 6.17 -19.83 10.44
CA LYS A 58 7.22 -20.24 9.49
C LYS A 58 6.98 -21.64 8.92
N ASN A 59 6.50 -22.55 9.78
CA ASN A 59 6.23 -23.95 9.48
C ASN A 59 4.79 -24.19 8.97
N GLN A 60 3.98 -23.14 8.82
CA GLN A 60 2.62 -23.27 8.32
C GLN A 60 2.59 -23.17 6.79
N ASP A 61 1.74 -24.02 6.18
CA ASP A 61 1.44 -24.00 4.75
C ASP A 61 0.32 -23.00 4.41
N GLU A 62 -0.34 -22.46 5.42
CA GLU A 62 -1.43 -21.48 5.31
C GLU A 62 -1.21 -20.35 6.28
N ILE A 63 -1.36 -19.11 5.80
CA ILE A 63 -1.34 -17.92 6.65
C ILE A 63 -2.66 -17.19 6.52
N LYS A 64 -3.21 -16.86 7.69
CA LYS A 64 -4.40 -16.04 7.81
C LYS A 64 -4.01 -14.58 7.74
N LEU A 65 -4.42 -13.89 6.66
CA LEU A 65 -4.32 -12.43 6.59
C LEU A 65 -5.58 -11.83 7.23
N LYS A 66 -5.39 -10.85 8.12
CA LYS A 66 -6.46 -10.11 8.78
C LYS A 66 -6.62 -8.75 8.12
N ASP A 67 -7.84 -8.23 8.11
CA ASP A 67 -8.16 -6.84 7.74
C ASP A 67 -7.73 -6.42 6.32
N VAL A 68 -7.68 -7.40 5.39
CA VAL A 68 -7.49 -7.19 3.96
C VAL A 68 -8.37 -8.14 3.15
N SER A 69 -8.99 -7.64 2.09
CA SER A 69 -9.70 -8.51 1.15
C SER A 69 -8.73 -9.25 0.23
N ALA A 70 -9.12 -10.43 -0.26
CA ALA A 70 -8.30 -11.19 -1.20
C ALA A 70 -8.00 -10.41 -2.49
N GLU A 71 -8.91 -9.53 -2.91
CA GLU A 71 -8.77 -8.69 -4.10
C GLU A 71 -7.76 -7.57 -3.90
N GLU A 72 -7.85 -6.84 -2.79
CA GLU A 72 -6.86 -5.83 -2.42
C GLU A 72 -5.46 -6.40 -2.28
N PHE A 73 -5.34 -7.56 -1.60
CA PHE A 73 -4.05 -8.22 -1.45
C PHE A 73 -3.51 -8.68 -2.80
N LEU A 74 -4.34 -9.26 -3.67
CA LEU A 74 -3.91 -9.58 -5.03
C LEU A 74 -3.42 -8.34 -5.78
N HIS A 75 -4.14 -7.23 -5.67
CA HIS A 75 -3.81 -6.00 -6.36
C HIS A 75 -2.42 -5.50 -5.96
N LEU A 76 -2.12 -5.48 -4.65
CA LEU A 76 -0.78 -5.21 -4.12
C LEU A 76 0.29 -6.09 -4.77
N LEU A 77 0.00 -7.38 -4.91
CA LEU A 77 0.96 -8.34 -5.46
C LEU A 77 1.15 -8.10 -6.97
N LYS A 78 0.09 -7.85 -7.72
CA LYS A 78 0.22 -7.49 -9.13
C LYS A 78 1.07 -6.24 -9.31
N THR A 79 0.99 -5.27 -8.40
CA THR A 79 1.84 -4.07 -8.46
C THR A 79 3.34 -4.34 -8.20
N VAL A 80 3.81 -5.56 -7.92
CA VAL A 80 5.25 -5.78 -7.63
C VAL A 80 5.82 -7.12 -8.09
N TYR A 81 5.02 -8.17 -8.25
CA TYR A 81 5.51 -9.52 -8.57
C TYR A 81 5.49 -9.79 -10.07
N PRO A 82 6.64 -10.13 -10.70
CA PRO A 82 6.65 -10.60 -12.08
C PRO A 82 5.87 -11.91 -12.27
N PRO A 83 5.25 -12.15 -13.43
CA PRO A 83 5.17 -11.26 -14.60
C PRO A 83 4.07 -10.19 -14.46
N PHE A 84 3.37 -10.13 -13.33
CA PHE A 84 2.13 -9.37 -13.13
C PHE A 84 2.29 -7.86 -13.01
N ASP A 85 3.42 -7.30 -13.48
CA ASP A 85 3.73 -5.85 -13.54
C ASP A 85 2.84 -5.10 -14.55
N GLU A 86 1.55 -5.42 -14.52
CA GLU A 86 0.47 -5.03 -15.40
C GLU A 86 -0.54 -4.13 -14.65
N ALA A 87 -0.43 -4.04 -13.31
CA ALA A 87 -1.35 -3.26 -12.48
C ALA A 87 -0.78 -1.86 -12.21
N ASP A 88 -1.15 -0.92 -13.08
CA ASP A 88 -0.82 0.49 -12.93
C ASP A 88 -1.47 1.09 -11.67
N VAL A 89 -0.69 1.94 -10.99
CA VAL A 89 -1.19 2.78 -9.90
C VAL A 89 -2.02 3.91 -10.51
N ASN A 90 -3.22 4.16 -9.96
CA ASN A 90 -4.15 5.19 -10.40
C ASN A 90 -4.98 5.74 -9.24
N GLN A 91 -5.82 6.74 -9.50
CA GLN A 91 -6.58 7.44 -8.46
C GLN A 91 -7.54 6.54 -7.67
N ASN A 92 -7.98 5.42 -8.26
CA ASN A 92 -8.93 4.52 -7.62
C ASN A 92 -8.24 3.52 -6.67
N ASN A 93 -6.94 3.27 -6.85
CA ASN A 93 -6.23 2.23 -6.10
C ASN A 93 -5.09 2.75 -5.21
N VAL A 94 -4.58 3.96 -5.46
CA VAL A 94 -3.38 4.49 -4.79
C VAL A 94 -3.50 4.51 -3.27
N GLU A 95 -4.66 4.88 -2.72
CA GLU A 95 -4.87 4.91 -1.26
C GLU A 95 -4.79 3.50 -0.65
N SER A 96 -5.48 2.53 -1.25
CA SER A 96 -5.46 1.13 -0.80
C SER A 96 -4.05 0.55 -0.91
N LEU A 97 -3.33 0.84 -1.99
CA LEU A 97 -1.96 0.38 -2.21
C LEU A 97 -1.00 0.97 -1.19
N LEU A 98 -1.10 2.27 -0.88
CA LEU A 98 -0.29 2.90 0.16
C LEU A 98 -0.50 2.23 1.53
N ARG A 99 -1.77 2.05 1.93
CA ARG A 99 -2.14 1.40 3.20
C ARG A 99 -1.55 -0.01 3.30
N LEU A 100 -1.71 -0.81 2.25
CA LEU A 100 -1.27 -2.20 2.24
C LEU A 100 0.25 -2.32 2.11
N ALA A 101 0.88 -1.46 1.31
CA ALA A 101 2.32 -1.48 1.13
C ALA A 101 3.05 -1.03 2.40
N ASP A 102 2.51 -0.08 3.16
CA ASP A 102 3.02 0.28 4.48
C ASP A 102 2.86 -0.88 5.47
N PHE A 103 1.65 -1.44 5.57
CA PHE A 103 1.35 -2.55 6.48
C PHE A 103 2.20 -3.79 6.21
N TYR A 104 2.28 -4.22 4.95
CA TYR A 104 3.08 -5.36 4.52
C TYR A 104 4.54 -5.02 4.22
N GLN A 105 4.99 -3.78 4.51
CA GLN A 105 6.38 -3.35 4.32
C GLN A 105 6.92 -3.63 2.90
N VAL A 106 6.13 -3.30 1.88
CA VAL A 106 6.43 -3.49 0.45
C VAL A 106 6.92 -2.18 -0.16
N LYS A 107 8.20 -1.84 0.07
CA LYS A 107 8.78 -0.55 -0.33
C LYS A 107 8.60 -0.24 -1.82
N ALA A 108 8.75 -1.23 -2.69
CA ALA A 108 8.62 -1.04 -4.14
C ALA A 108 7.23 -0.51 -4.56
N VAL A 109 6.17 -0.89 -3.85
CA VAL A 109 4.81 -0.38 -4.11
C VAL A 109 4.66 1.04 -3.57
N LEU A 110 5.21 1.36 -2.40
CA LEU A 110 5.25 2.74 -1.89
C LEU A 110 5.97 3.68 -2.87
N ASP A 111 7.10 3.23 -3.43
CA ASP A 111 7.86 4.00 -4.41
C ASP A 111 7.04 4.23 -5.69
N ARG A 112 6.32 3.22 -6.19
CA ARG A 112 5.42 3.34 -7.35
C ARG A 112 4.25 4.30 -7.08
N CYS A 113 3.64 4.22 -5.90
CA CYS A 113 2.58 5.14 -5.49
C CYS A 113 3.09 6.57 -5.41
N SER A 114 4.26 6.78 -4.81
CA SER A 114 4.94 8.08 -4.74
C SER A 114 5.19 8.66 -6.14
N GLN A 115 5.67 7.85 -7.08
CA GLN A 115 5.89 8.28 -8.47
C GLN A 115 4.59 8.66 -9.20
N TYR A 116 3.52 7.88 -9.02
CA TYR A 116 2.21 8.22 -9.57
C TYR A 116 1.71 9.57 -8.99
N LEU A 117 1.76 9.74 -7.67
CA LEU A 117 1.28 10.94 -6.98
C LEU A 117 2.02 12.22 -7.40
N LYS A 118 3.33 12.13 -7.67
CA LYS A 118 4.09 13.27 -8.21
C LYS A 118 3.65 13.67 -9.62
N ARG A 119 3.15 12.72 -10.42
CA ARG A 119 2.83 12.93 -11.85
C ARG A 119 1.35 13.17 -12.14
N CYS A 120 0.47 12.65 -11.29
CA CYS A 120 -0.97 12.72 -11.54
C CYS A 120 -1.51 14.15 -11.41
N ALA A 121 -2.59 14.44 -12.13
CA ALA A 121 -3.20 15.75 -12.14
C ALA A 121 -3.94 16.05 -10.82
N TYR A 122 -4.15 17.34 -10.52
CA TYR A 122 -4.94 17.78 -9.37
C TYR A 122 -6.38 17.21 -9.38
N SER A 123 -6.96 17.01 -10.56
CA SER A 123 -8.29 16.40 -10.73
C SER A 123 -8.34 14.92 -10.39
N GLU A 124 -7.20 14.22 -10.41
CA GLU A 124 -7.09 12.82 -10.00
C GLU A 124 -6.87 12.72 -8.50
N VAL A 125 -5.87 13.45 -7.98
CA VAL A 125 -5.56 13.52 -6.56
C VAL A 125 -5.24 14.96 -6.19
N PRO A 126 -6.06 15.63 -5.37
CA PRO A 126 -5.80 16.99 -4.91
C PRO A 126 -4.48 17.11 -4.13
N LEU A 127 -3.81 18.26 -4.24
CA LEU A 127 -2.50 18.49 -3.65
C LEU A 127 -2.47 18.29 -2.13
N GLN A 128 -3.54 18.70 -1.42
CA GLN A 128 -3.66 18.50 0.02
C GLN A 128 -3.68 17.01 0.42
N ASP A 129 -4.24 16.15 -0.43
CA ASP A 129 -4.27 14.70 -0.20
C ASP A 129 -2.90 14.08 -0.51
N LYS A 130 -2.22 14.52 -1.58
CA LYS A 130 -0.83 14.13 -1.87
C LYS A 130 0.08 14.45 -0.69
N LEU A 131 -0.06 15.64 -0.12
CA LEU A 131 0.70 16.10 1.04
C LEU A 131 0.43 15.23 2.27
N LEU A 132 -0.84 14.92 2.54
CA LEU A 132 -1.24 14.07 3.66
C LEU A 132 -0.75 12.63 3.49
N TYR A 133 -0.83 12.06 2.28
CA TYR A 133 -0.24 10.75 1.97
C TYR A 133 1.27 10.75 2.18
N ALA A 134 1.96 11.80 1.73
CA ALA A 134 3.40 11.89 1.90
C ALA A 134 3.83 11.90 3.37
N GLN A 135 3.10 12.63 4.22
CA GLN A 135 3.30 12.63 5.67
C GLN A 135 3.03 11.24 6.26
N ASN A 136 1.81 10.71 6.05
CA ASN A 136 1.34 9.51 6.73
C ASN A 136 2.16 8.26 6.38
N TYR A 137 2.65 8.18 5.13
CA TYR A 137 3.44 7.06 4.63
C TYR A 137 4.95 7.37 4.54
N ARG A 138 5.39 8.50 5.13
CA ARG A 138 6.80 8.91 5.22
C ARG A 138 7.52 8.95 3.86
N LEU A 139 6.83 9.44 2.84
CA LEU A 139 7.33 9.54 1.46
C LEU A 139 8.04 10.88 1.26
N SER A 140 9.29 11.00 1.76
CA SER A 140 10.02 12.28 1.81
C SER A 140 10.08 12.99 0.46
N GLU A 141 10.38 12.31 -0.64
CA GLU A 141 10.47 12.98 -1.94
C GLU A 141 9.12 13.50 -2.46
N LEU A 142 8.01 12.83 -2.13
CA LEU A 142 6.68 13.32 -2.46
C LEU A 142 6.31 14.50 -1.56
N LEU A 143 6.74 14.48 -0.29
CA LEU A 143 6.51 15.55 0.66
C LEU A 143 7.20 16.84 0.18
N GLU A 144 8.48 16.74 -0.19
CA GLU A 144 9.25 17.86 -0.75
C GLU A 144 8.58 18.42 -2.01
N HIS A 145 8.23 17.56 -2.96
CA HIS A 145 7.55 17.96 -4.18
C HIS A 145 6.23 18.69 -3.88
N SER A 146 5.39 18.12 -3.00
CA SER A 146 4.08 18.68 -2.67
C SER A 146 4.18 20.03 -1.95
N ILE A 147 5.19 20.20 -1.08
CA ILE A 147 5.44 21.50 -0.40
C ILE A 147 5.84 22.56 -1.43
N THR A 148 6.70 22.23 -2.40
CA THR A 148 7.16 23.19 -3.42
C THR A 148 6.06 23.64 -4.38
N GLU A 149 5.00 22.84 -4.53
CA GLU A 149 3.82 23.23 -5.32
C GLU A 149 2.96 24.30 -4.63
N TYR A 150 3.03 24.43 -3.30
CA TYR A 150 2.43 25.56 -2.57
C TYR A 150 3.32 26.80 -2.69
N ASN A 151 3.19 27.51 -3.81
CA ASN A 151 4.05 28.63 -4.20
C ASN A 151 3.37 30.01 -4.24
N THR A 152 2.07 30.09 -3.90
CA THR A 152 1.39 31.38 -3.64
C THR A 152 0.74 31.45 -2.26
N VAL A 153 0.61 32.68 -1.73
CA VAL A 153 -0.14 32.95 -0.49
C VAL A 153 -1.59 32.46 -0.59
N GLU A 154 -2.17 32.51 -1.80
CA GLU A 154 -3.53 32.06 -2.05
C GLU A 154 -3.66 30.54 -1.94
N ASP A 155 -2.67 29.77 -2.41
CA ASP A 155 -2.68 28.30 -2.27
C ASP A 155 -2.60 27.89 -0.81
N VAL A 156 -1.79 28.58 -0.01
CA VAL A 156 -1.70 28.34 1.44
C VAL A 156 -3.01 28.69 2.14
N LYS A 157 -3.68 29.78 1.76
CA LYS A 157 -5.02 30.12 2.30
C LYS A 157 -6.04 29.04 1.98
N LYS A 158 -6.07 28.56 0.74
CA LYS A 158 -6.94 27.45 0.32
C LYS A 158 -6.65 26.19 1.12
N LEU A 159 -5.38 25.81 1.28
CA LEU A 159 -4.96 24.68 2.08
C LEU A 159 -5.45 24.80 3.53
N ARG A 160 -5.24 25.95 4.19
CA ARG A 160 -5.69 26.21 5.58
C ARG A 160 -7.19 26.04 5.78
N ALA A 161 -7.99 26.23 4.72
CA ALA A 161 -9.44 26.05 4.75
C ALA A 161 -9.89 24.58 4.61
N THR A 162 -8.97 23.66 4.29
CA THR A 162 -9.26 22.22 4.16
C THR A 162 -9.16 21.48 5.49
N GLY A 163 -9.89 20.37 5.64
CA GLY A 163 -9.78 19.50 6.81
C GLY A 163 -8.41 18.83 6.95
N GLN A 164 -7.75 18.58 5.83
CA GLN A 164 -6.41 17.97 5.74
C GLN A 164 -5.36 18.82 6.46
N TYR A 165 -5.47 20.16 6.38
CA TYR A 165 -4.51 21.04 7.07
C TYR A 165 -4.50 20.83 8.58
N ALA A 166 -5.64 20.52 9.20
CA ALA A 166 -5.70 20.23 10.63
C ALA A 166 -4.84 19.00 10.99
N LEU A 167 -4.80 18.00 10.10
CA LEU A 167 -4.08 16.74 10.27
C LEU A 167 -2.57 16.82 9.99
N LEU A 168 -2.09 17.92 9.40
CA LEU A 168 -0.67 18.07 9.11
C LEU A 168 0.16 18.33 10.38
N ASP A 169 1.37 17.78 10.41
CA ASP A 169 2.33 18.00 11.47
C ASP A 169 2.77 19.47 11.50
N LYS A 170 3.14 19.93 12.70
CA LYS A 170 3.53 21.33 12.93
C LYS A 170 4.70 21.75 12.04
N ASP A 171 5.67 20.86 11.84
CA ASP A 171 6.86 21.15 11.04
C ASP A 171 6.52 21.34 9.56
N ILE A 172 5.60 20.52 9.01
CA ILE A 172 5.14 20.68 7.63
C ILE A 172 4.39 22.01 7.46
N LYS A 173 3.55 22.38 8.44
CA LYS A 173 2.86 23.68 8.45
C LYS A 173 3.85 24.84 8.43
N LEU A 174 4.93 24.77 9.21
CA LEU A 174 5.97 25.80 9.26
C LEU A 174 6.69 25.92 7.91
N ARG A 175 7.13 24.81 7.34
CA ARG A 175 7.85 24.78 6.06
C ARG A 175 7.05 25.38 4.91
N ILE A 176 5.74 25.18 4.89
CA ILE A 176 4.85 25.80 3.87
C ILE A 176 4.76 27.32 4.05
N HIS A 177 4.81 27.84 5.29
CA HIS A 177 4.79 29.29 5.53
C HIS A 177 6.14 29.95 5.24
N GLU A 178 7.26 29.26 5.49
CA GLU A 178 8.62 29.76 5.24
C GLU A 178 8.87 30.09 3.76
N ASN A 179 8.18 29.43 2.82
CA ASN A 179 8.25 29.76 1.39
C ASN A 179 7.84 31.20 1.05
N PHE A 180 7.19 31.92 1.98
CA PHE A 180 6.60 33.25 1.77
C PHE A 180 7.11 34.33 2.73
N THR A 181 8.10 34.00 3.57
CA THR A 181 8.70 34.94 4.52
C THR A 181 10.02 35.45 3.98
#